data_AF-A0A366HT72-F1
#
_entry.id   AF-A0A366HT72-F1
#
_cell.length_a   1.000
_cell.length_b   1.000
_cell.length_c   1.000
_cell.angle_alpha   90.00
_cell.angle_beta   90.00
_cell.angle_gamma   90.00
#
_symmetry.space_group_name_H-M   'P 1'
#
loop_
_entity.id
_entity.type
_entity.pdbx_description
1 polymer ?
#
loop_
_entity_poly.entity_id
_entity_poly.type
_entity_poly.pdbx_seq_one_letter_code
_entity_poly.pdbx_strand_id
1 'polypeptide(L)'
;MREGPTTSRKRVLTWPEMVAGIVAFLLLIFLILLALPLVIRSPHNKMDKGISNCRQIITALRIYSSDHDGKYPDSFLKNPRSSNEVFRELFKEGIFDDESEHIFGCPVSPFIPDGKVGAAPDFQQALEAGENHWAMTAGLSDSASGSVPLVYENPVVTAWSPMWNPDAKGTETRGRAWSSGIIIGMNDSSVGIQPLDSKSGTAVPMKDMGEGTNLFTQHGEVGTASGEWRVLDVEVKP
;
A
#
# COMPACT_ATOMS: atom_id res chain seq x y z
N MET A 1 -2.82 57.22 45.30
CA MET A 1 -3.91 56.30 44.89
C MET A 1 -3.33 54.90 44.84
N ARG A 2 -3.79 53.98 45.71
CA ARG A 2 -3.41 52.57 45.72
C ARG A 2 -4.60 51.76 45.19
N GLU A 3 -4.36 50.91 44.19
CA GLU A 3 -5.36 49.96 43.70
C GLU A 3 -5.70 48.93 44.79
N GLY A 4 -6.99 48.70 44.99
CA GLY A 4 -7.49 47.69 45.94
C GLY A 4 -7.53 46.30 45.29
N PRO A 5 -7.39 45.21 46.07
CA PRO A 5 -7.35 43.86 45.53
C PRO A 5 -8.74 43.41 45.06
N THR A 6 -8.83 42.92 43.82
CA THR A 6 -10.03 42.25 43.29
C THR A 6 -10.10 40.82 43.81
N THR A 7 -11.01 40.56 44.76
CA THR A 7 -11.28 39.20 45.24
C THR A 7 -12.14 38.43 44.24
N SER A 8 -11.54 37.47 43.52
CA SER A 8 -12.26 36.48 42.71
C SER A 8 -13.00 35.49 43.61
N ARG A 9 -14.34 35.49 43.53
CA ARG A 9 -15.22 34.61 44.31
C ARG A 9 -15.27 33.24 43.62
N LYS A 10 -14.61 32.23 44.20
CA LYS A 10 -14.68 30.84 43.71
C LYS A 10 -16.11 30.31 43.88
N ARG A 11 -16.78 30.01 42.77
CA ARG A 11 -18.13 29.42 42.75
C ARG A 11 -18.03 27.96 43.20
N VAL A 12 -18.67 27.59 44.30
CA VAL A 12 -18.74 26.22 44.79
C VAL A 12 -19.94 25.54 44.13
N LEU A 13 -19.67 24.45 43.42
CA LEU A 13 -20.68 23.69 42.67
C LEU A 13 -21.62 22.97 43.65
N THR A 14 -22.93 23.06 43.41
CA THR A 14 -23.92 22.45 44.29
C THR A 14 -24.06 20.95 44.01
N TRP A 15 -24.49 20.18 45.01
CA TRP A 15 -24.65 18.72 44.89
C TRP A 15 -25.52 18.28 43.70
N PRO A 16 -26.66 18.94 43.39
CA PRO A 16 -27.45 18.59 42.21
C PRO A 16 -26.72 18.85 40.88
N GLU A 17 -25.92 19.93 40.80
CA GLU A 17 -25.10 20.24 39.61
C GLU A 17 -23.98 19.21 39.44
N MET A 18 -23.40 18.71 40.54
CA MET A 18 -22.41 17.61 40.50
C MET A 18 -23.02 16.30 39.99
N VAL A 19 -24.20 15.93 40.50
CA VAL A 19 -24.88 14.69 40.07
C VAL A 19 -25.30 14.78 38.60
N ALA A 20 -25.85 15.93 38.16
CA ALA A 20 -26.20 16.15 36.76
C ALA A 20 -24.96 16.09 35.85
N GLY A 21 -23.83 16.65 36.29
CA GLY A 21 -22.56 16.57 35.56
C GLY A 21 -22.04 15.14 35.41
N ILE A 22 -22.11 14.33 36.47
CA ILE A 22 -21.71 12.92 36.44
C ILE A 22 -22.60 12.12 35.48
N VAL A 23 -23.92 12.30 35.56
CA VAL A 23 -24.87 11.58 34.68
C VAL A 23 -24.64 11.96 33.21
N ALA A 24 -24.45 13.25 32.91
CA ALA A 24 -24.15 13.71 31.55
C ALA A 24 -22.83 13.13 31.02
N PHE A 25 -21.79 13.07 31.87
CA PHE A 25 -20.51 12.49 31.51
C PHE A 25 -20.60 10.98 31.24
N LEU A 26 -21.34 10.24 32.07
CA LEU A 26 -21.56 8.80 31.87
C LEU A 26 -22.37 8.53 30.60
N LEU A 27 -23.39 9.34 30.30
CA LEU A 27 -24.14 9.26 29.05
C LEU A 27 -23.25 9.54 27.83
N LEU A 28 -22.36 10.53 27.92
CA LEU A 28 -21.40 10.82 26.85
C LEU A 28 -20.44 9.65 26.62
N ILE A 29 -19.88 9.07 27.68
CA ILE A 29 -19.02 7.87 27.57
C ILE A 29 -19.80 6.72 26.94
N PHE A 30 -21.03 6.46 27.38
CA PHE A 30 -21.87 5.41 26.83
C PHE A 30 -22.12 5.61 25.32
N LEU A 31 -22.44 6.84 24.90
CA LEU A 31 -22.64 7.18 23.49
C LEU A 31 -21.35 7.01 22.66
N ILE A 32 -20.19 7.39 23.20
CA ILE A 32 -18.89 7.17 22.56
C ILE A 32 -18.64 5.67 22.38
N LEU A 33 -18.82 4.88 23.45
CA LEU A 33 -18.62 3.43 23.41
C LEU A 33 -19.55 2.73 22.41
N LEU A 34 -20.80 3.21 22.27
CA LEU A 34 -21.76 2.69 21.29
C LEU A 34 -21.36 3.01 19.84
N ALA A 35 -20.70 4.14 19.61
CA ALA A 35 -20.29 4.59 18.27
C ALA A 35 -19.00 3.92 17.76
N LEU A 36 -18.12 3.45 18.67
CA LEU A 36 -16.85 2.79 18.31
C LEU A 36 -17.00 1.62 17.31
N PRO A 37 -17.89 0.62 17.50
CA PRO A 37 -17.99 -0.52 16.60
C PRO A 37 -18.43 -0.17 15.16
N LEU A 38 -19.08 0.98 14.94
CA LEU A 38 -19.50 1.46 13.61
C LEU A 38 -18.34 2.10 12.83
N VAL A 39 -17.42 2.79 13.51
CA VAL A 39 -16.27 3.45 12.87
C VAL A 39 -15.17 2.44 12.52
N ILE A 40 -15.02 1.38 13.32
CA ILE A 40 -13.93 0.40 13.19
C ILE A 40 -14.13 -0.55 11.98
N ARG A 41 -15.35 -0.67 11.44
CA ARG A 41 -15.70 -1.65 10.38
C ARG A 41 -15.84 -1.07 8.97
N SER A 42 -15.36 0.15 8.71
CA SER A 42 -15.49 0.71 7.36
C SER A 42 -14.51 0.03 6.39
N PRO A 43 -14.98 -0.58 5.27
CA PRO A 43 -14.11 -1.22 4.28
C PRO A 43 -13.12 -0.25 3.62
N HIS A 44 -13.39 1.06 3.68
CA HIS A 44 -12.44 2.10 3.25
C HIS A 44 -11.13 2.04 4.03
N ASN A 45 -11.16 1.80 5.34
CA ASN A 45 -9.96 1.74 6.18
C ASN A 45 -8.97 0.65 5.72
N LYS A 46 -9.46 -0.46 5.16
CA LYS A 46 -8.62 -1.55 4.63
C LYS A 46 -7.92 -1.15 3.33
N MET A 47 -8.66 -0.52 2.43
CA MET A 47 -8.12 -0.07 1.15
C MET A 47 -7.13 1.09 1.35
N ASP A 48 -7.42 2.01 2.27
CA ASP A 48 -6.54 3.11 2.63
C ASP A 48 -5.20 2.61 3.20
N LYS A 49 -5.22 1.53 3.99
CA LYS A 49 -3.99 0.85 4.43
C LYS A 49 -3.19 0.29 3.25
N GLY A 50 -3.86 -0.35 2.28
CA GLY A 50 -3.19 -0.81 1.05
C GLY A 50 -2.53 0.32 0.27
N ILE A 51 -3.24 1.45 0.11
CA ILE A 51 -2.70 2.65 -0.56
C ILE A 51 -1.50 3.21 0.21
N SER A 52 -1.58 3.27 1.54
CA SER A 52 -0.47 3.71 2.39
C SER A 52 0.75 2.79 2.28
N ASN A 53 0.53 1.48 2.25
CA ASN A 53 1.58 0.47 2.10
C ASN A 53 2.30 0.63 0.74
N CYS A 54 1.54 0.68 -0.35
CA CYS A 54 2.10 0.90 -1.70
C CYS A 54 2.93 2.19 -1.78
N ARG A 55 2.45 3.29 -1.17
CA ARG A 55 3.17 4.57 -1.14
C ARG A 55 4.49 4.48 -0.37
N GLN A 56 4.50 3.77 0.76
CA GLN A 56 5.72 3.56 1.54
C GLN A 56 6.77 2.76 0.75
N ILE A 57 6.35 1.73 0.02
CA ILE A 57 7.24 0.95 -0.85
C ILE A 57 7.83 1.85 -1.95
N ILE A 58 7.01 2.65 -2.63
CA ILE A 58 7.54 3.57 -3.67
C ILE A 58 8.49 4.61 -3.07
N THR A 59 8.18 5.11 -1.88
CA THR A 59 9.08 6.04 -1.17
C THR A 59 10.43 5.39 -0.89
N ALA A 60 10.44 4.13 -0.44
CA ALA A 60 11.67 3.37 -0.23
C ALA A 60 12.45 3.14 -1.53
N LEU A 61 11.78 2.83 -2.64
CA LEU A 61 12.41 2.75 -3.97
C LEU A 61 13.05 4.08 -4.39
N ARG A 62 12.41 5.21 -4.06
CA ARG A 62 12.94 6.55 -4.35
C ARG A 62 14.15 6.92 -3.50
N ILE A 63 14.15 6.54 -2.21
CA ILE A 63 15.32 6.65 -1.33
C ILE A 63 16.46 5.81 -1.87
N TYR A 64 16.20 4.55 -2.24
CA TYR A 64 17.21 3.68 -2.84
C TYR A 64 17.81 4.33 -4.09
N SER A 65 16.95 4.82 -5.01
CA SER A 65 17.42 5.41 -6.26
C SER A 65 18.22 6.69 -6.08
N SER A 66 17.97 7.49 -5.03
CA SER A 66 18.76 8.70 -4.78
C SER A 66 20.22 8.40 -4.46
N ASP A 67 20.49 7.23 -3.91
CA ASP A 67 21.85 6.77 -3.58
C ASP A 67 22.46 5.89 -4.70
N HIS A 68 21.67 5.55 -5.73
CA HIS A 68 22.03 4.59 -6.78
C HIS A 68 21.88 5.16 -8.21
N ASP A 69 22.27 6.42 -8.41
CA ASP A 69 22.25 7.11 -9.71
C ASP A 69 20.88 7.05 -10.42
N GLY A 70 19.80 7.15 -9.64
CA GLY A 70 18.43 7.12 -10.13
C GLY A 70 17.90 5.72 -10.48
N LYS A 71 18.67 4.66 -10.25
CA LYS A 71 18.25 3.30 -10.58
C LYS A 71 17.54 2.60 -9.42
N TYR A 72 16.54 1.79 -9.75
CA TYR A 72 15.88 0.92 -8.78
C TYR A 72 16.65 -0.39 -8.55
N PRO A 73 16.39 -1.13 -7.46
CA PRO A 73 17.24 -2.26 -7.06
C PRO A 73 17.30 -3.39 -8.09
N ASP A 74 16.25 -3.57 -8.91
CA ASP A 74 16.20 -4.60 -9.95
C ASP A 74 17.31 -4.46 -10.99
N SER A 75 17.83 -3.24 -11.21
CA SER A 75 18.93 -2.98 -12.14
C SER A 75 20.29 -3.53 -11.68
N PHE A 76 20.45 -3.81 -10.39
CA PHE A 76 21.67 -4.38 -9.80
C PHE A 76 21.58 -5.89 -9.59
N LEU A 77 20.36 -6.45 -9.70
CA LEU A 77 20.12 -7.88 -9.59
C LEU A 77 20.36 -8.59 -10.91
N LYS A 78 21.00 -9.76 -10.84
CA LYS A 78 21.19 -10.61 -12.02
C LYS A 78 19.90 -11.37 -12.32
N ASN A 79 19.16 -10.90 -13.33
CA ASN A 79 17.91 -11.53 -13.80
C ASN A 79 16.87 -11.74 -12.68
N PRO A 80 16.42 -10.66 -12.01
CA PRO A 80 15.43 -10.78 -10.94
C PRO A 80 14.17 -11.47 -11.44
N ARG A 81 13.69 -12.45 -10.67
CA ARG A 81 12.54 -13.30 -11.07
C ARG A 81 11.23 -12.87 -10.42
N SER A 82 11.32 -12.14 -9.32
CA SER A 82 10.17 -11.72 -8.52
C SER A 82 10.36 -10.32 -7.95
N SER A 83 9.26 -9.69 -7.57
CA SER A 83 9.30 -8.43 -6.82
C SER A 83 9.84 -8.65 -5.40
N ASN A 84 9.70 -9.85 -4.83
CA ASN A 84 10.29 -10.24 -3.55
C ASN A 84 11.82 -10.07 -3.56
N GLU A 85 12.49 -10.58 -4.61
CA GLU A 85 13.94 -10.45 -4.76
C GLU A 85 14.38 -8.97 -4.79
N VAL A 86 13.63 -8.12 -5.49
CA VAL A 86 13.93 -6.68 -5.59
C VAL A 86 13.69 -5.95 -4.28
N PHE A 87 12.55 -6.19 -3.63
CA PHE A 87 12.19 -5.51 -2.39
C PHE A 87 13.06 -5.95 -1.21
N ARG A 88 13.63 -7.15 -1.23
CA ARG A 88 14.62 -7.60 -0.24
C ARG A 88 15.86 -6.69 -0.20
N GLU A 89 16.27 -6.12 -1.33
CA GLU A 89 17.40 -5.19 -1.37
C GLU A 89 17.15 -3.93 -0.51
N LEU A 90 15.89 -3.53 -0.29
CA LEU A 90 15.56 -2.41 0.59
C LEU A 90 15.86 -2.70 2.06
N PHE A 91 15.83 -3.97 2.48
CA PHE A 91 16.26 -4.38 3.83
C PHE A 91 17.78 -4.43 3.93
N LYS A 92 18.46 -4.92 2.87
CA LYS A 92 19.93 -4.95 2.80
C LYS A 92 20.54 -3.55 2.86
N GLU A 93 19.87 -2.59 2.24
CA GLU A 93 20.25 -1.16 2.28
C GLU A 93 19.90 -0.48 3.61
N GLY A 94 19.17 -1.16 4.51
CA GLY A 94 18.72 -0.60 5.78
C GLY A 94 17.65 0.48 5.64
N ILE A 95 16.97 0.55 4.48
CA ILE A 95 15.82 1.45 4.26
C ILE A 95 14.59 0.92 5.02
N PHE A 96 14.44 -0.40 5.08
CA PHE A 96 13.48 -1.09 5.93
C PHE A 96 14.19 -1.95 6.99
N ASP A 97 13.52 -2.10 8.13
CA ASP A 97 13.89 -2.98 9.24
C ASP A 97 12.86 -4.11 9.40
N ASP A 98 13.10 -4.99 10.38
CA ASP A 98 12.22 -6.11 10.72
C ASP A 98 10.81 -5.65 11.09
N GLU A 99 10.69 -4.54 11.80
CA GLU A 99 9.39 -3.95 12.16
C GLU A 99 8.61 -3.47 10.92
N SER A 100 9.28 -3.11 9.82
CA SER A 100 8.67 -2.56 8.61
C SER A 100 8.12 -3.60 7.64
N GLU A 101 8.43 -4.89 7.81
CA GLU A 101 8.06 -5.93 6.83
C GLU A 101 6.54 -6.02 6.56
N HIS A 102 5.73 -5.71 7.58
CA HIS A 102 4.26 -5.69 7.48
C HIS A 102 3.70 -4.75 6.38
N ILE A 103 4.49 -3.80 5.88
CA ILE A 103 4.14 -2.91 4.76
C ILE A 103 3.98 -3.71 3.45
N PHE A 104 4.68 -4.83 3.29
CA PHE A 104 4.60 -5.67 2.10
C PHE A 104 3.33 -6.53 2.03
N GLY A 105 2.53 -6.55 3.09
CA GLY A 105 1.18 -7.11 3.08
C GLY A 105 0.13 -6.12 2.55
N CYS A 106 -1.09 -6.63 2.37
CA CYS A 106 -2.28 -5.82 2.06
C CYS A 106 -3.50 -6.45 2.75
N PRO A 107 -4.47 -5.69 3.29
CA PRO A 107 -5.63 -6.29 3.93
C PRO A 107 -6.41 -7.24 3.00
N VAL A 108 -6.82 -8.40 3.52
CA VAL A 108 -7.52 -9.46 2.74
C VAL A 108 -6.64 -10.06 1.63
N SER A 109 -5.33 -9.82 1.67
CA SER A 109 -4.35 -10.55 0.85
C SER A 109 -4.10 -11.93 1.47
N PRO A 110 -3.91 -12.98 0.65
CA PRO A 110 -3.36 -14.25 1.15
C PRO A 110 -1.85 -14.15 1.46
N PHE A 111 -1.16 -13.13 0.92
CA PHE A 111 0.24 -12.83 1.21
C PHE A 111 0.36 -12.05 2.51
N ILE A 112 1.02 -12.64 3.51
CA ILE A 112 1.09 -12.12 4.88
C ILE A 112 2.56 -12.17 5.32
N PRO A 113 3.24 -11.01 5.45
CA PRO A 113 4.54 -10.93 6.08
C PRO A 113 4.53 -11.52 7.49
N ASP A 114 5.58 -12.24 7.87
CA ASP A 114 5.65 -12.95 9.14
C ASP A 114 6.45 -12.21 10.23
N GLY A 115 7.11 -11.11 9.85
CA GLY A 115 7.93 -10.26 10.71
C GLY A 115 9.35 -10.79 10.93
N LYS A 116 9.80 -11.79 10.15
CA LYS A 116 11.13 -12.40 10.30
C LYS A 116 11.95 -12.18 9.04
N VAL A 117 12.70 -11.08 9.04
CA VAL A 117 13.55 -10.70 7.90
C VAL A 117 14.92 -11.40 7.89
N GLY A 118 15.27 -12.12 8.95
CA GLY A 118 16.59 -12.74 9.13
C GLY A 118 17.65 -11.73 9.58
N ALA A 119 18.92 -12.08 9.39
CA ALA A 119 20.05 -11.25 9.82
C ALA A 119 20.81 -10.62 8.65
N ALA A 120 21.40 -9.45 8.93
CA ALA A 120 22.36 -8.82 8.04
C ALA A 120 23.55 -9.74 7.72
N PRO A 121 24.20 -9.58 6.55
CA PRO A 121 23.89 -8.59 5.51
C PRO A 121 22.80 -9.03 4.53
N ASP A 122 22.42 -10.30 4.53
CA ASP A 122 21.63 -10.87 3.42
C ASP A 122 20.12 -10.77 3.62
N PHE A 123 19.64 -10.72 4.86
CA PHE A 123 18.22 -10.70 5.20
C PHE A 123 17.43 -11.78 4.43
N GLN A 124 17.96 -13.02 4.44
CA GLN A 124 17.49 -14.11 3.58
C GLN A 124 16.01 -14.45 3.78
N GLN A 125 15.47 -14.18 4.97
CA GLN A 125 14.09 -14.48 5.32
C GLN A 125 13.13 -13.33 4.99
N ALA A 126 13.63 -12.15 4.65
CA ALA A 126 12.76 -11.03 4.29
C ALA A 126 11.98 -11.36 3.02
N LEU A 127 10.67 -11.24 3.07
CA LEU A 127 9.78 -11.42 1.93
C LEU A 127 9.96 -12.78 1.24
N GLU A 128 9.98 -13.86 2.00
CA GLU A 128 9.90 -15.21 1.44
C GLU A 128 8.60 -15.42 0.64
N ALA A 129 8.52 -16.55 -0.05
CA ALA A 129 7.34 -16.92 -0.81
C ALA A 129 6.08 -16.88 0.08
N GLY A 130 5.05 -16.15 -0.35
CA GLY A 130 3.82 -15.94 0.41
C GLY A 130 3.81 -14.72 1.34
N GLU A 131 4.85 -13.89 1.37
CA GLU A 131 4.94 -12.75 2.30
C GLU A 131 4.76 -11.39 1.63
N ASN A 132 5.00 -11.30 0.32
CA ASN A 132 4.85 -10.07 -0.45
C ASN A 132 3.55 -10.06 -1.27
N HIS A 133 2.75 -9.01 -1.11
CA HIS A 133 1.53 -8.76 -1.88
C HIS A 133 1.78 -8.02 -3.20
N TRP A 134 2.89 -7.29 -3.31
CA TRP A 134 3.07 -6.26 -4.31
C TRP A 134 3.89 -6.76 -5.50
N ALA A 135 3.34 -6.62 -6.71
CA ALA A 135 4.08 -6.78 -7.95
C ALA A 135 4.71 -5.44 -8.36
N MET A 136 5.68 -5.47 -9.26
CA MET A 136 6.30 -4.25 -9.78
C MET A 136 6.69 -4.35 -11.25
N THR A 137 6.91 -3.20 -11.88
CA THR A 137 7.53 -3.11 -13.21
C THR A 137 9.04 -3.05 -13.05
N ALA A 138 9.76 -4.02 -13.62
CA ALA A 138 11.22 -3.98 -13.73
C ALA A 138 11.70 -3.16 -14.92
N GLY A 139 12.96 -2.74 -14.88
CA GLY A 139 13.62 -1.96 -15.93
C GLY A 139 13.30 -0.46 -15.87
N LEU A 140 12.62 0.00 -14.80
CA LEU A 140 12.37 1.40 -14.55
C LEU A 140 13.52 2.07 -13.81
N SER A 141 13.57 3.39 -13.94
CA SER A 141 14.40 4.27 -13.14
C SER A 141 13.57 5.45 -12.66
N ASP A 142 14.14 6.22 -11.75
CA ASP A 142 13.55 7.40 -11.17
C ASP A 142 13.25 8.50 -12.23
N SER A 143 13.97 8.45 -13.36
CA SER A 143 13.88 9.33 -14.53
C SER A 143 12.88 8.87 -15.61
N ALA A 144 12.36 7.64 -15.51
CA ALA A 144 11.32 7.15 -16.41
C ALA A 144 10.03 7.98 -16.26
N SER A 145 9.14 7.92 -17.26
CA SER A 145 7.89 8.68 -17.25
C SER A 145 7.11 8.47 -15.95
N GLY A 146 6.65 9.58 -15.34
CA GLY A 146 5.95 9.58 -14.06
C GLY A 146 4.65 8.76 -14.06
N SER A 147 4.00 8.64 -15.22
CA SER A 147 2.75 7.93 -15.40
C SER A 147 2.91 6.44 -15.74
N VAL A 148 4.11 5.87 -15.60
CA VAL A 148 4.31 4.41 -15.71
C VAL A 148 3.96 3.75 -14.37
N PRO A 149 3.12 2.70 -14.35
CA PRO A 149 2.91 1.90 -13.14
C PRO A 149 4.22 1.31 -12.61
N LEU A 150 4.55 1.57 -11.35
CA LEU A 150 5.78 1.09 -10.70
C LEU A 150 5.50 -0.07 -9.75
N VAL A 151 4.58 0.12 -8.78
CA VAL A 151 4.18 -0.90 -7.80
C VAL A 151 2.67 -1.05 -7.82
N TYR A 152 2.17 -2.29 -7.83
CA TYR A 152 0.74 -2.56 -7.91
C TYR A 152 0.36 -3.88 -7.25
N GLU A 153 -0.93 -4.08 -7.01
CA GLU A 153 -1.43 -5.35 -6.45
C GLU A 153 -1.07 -6.51 -7.37
N ASN A 154 -0.67 -7.65 -6.79
CA ASN A 154 -0.34 -8.86 -7.55
C ASN A 154 -1.46 -9.22 -8.54
N PRO A 155 -1.14 -9.51 -9.81
CA PRO A 155 -2.13 -9.86 -10.81
C PRO A 155 -2.44 -11.37 -10.83
N VAL A 156 -3.53 -11.74 -11.53
CA VAL A 156 -3.80 -13.14 -11.90
C VAL A 156 -3.12 -13.52 -13.22
N VAL A 157 -2.89 -12.54 -14.10
CA VAL A 157 -2.08 -12.69 -15.32
C VAL A 157 -0.97 -11.67 -15.32
N THR A 158 0.28 -12.13 -15.45
CA THR A 158 1.51 -11.32 -15.35
C THR A 158 2.05 -10.85 -16.69
N ALA A 159 1.38 -11.16 -17.80
CA ALA A 159 1.71 -10.61 -19.10
C ALA A 159 1.61 -9.07 -19.09
N TRP A 160 2.25 -8.40 -20.06
CA TRP A 160 2.06 -6.96 -20.26
C TRP A 160 0.93 -6.76 -21.29
N SER A 161 -0.22 -6.15 -20.96
CA SER A 161 -0.62 -5.61 -19.65
C SER A 161 -1.19 -6.65 -18.67
N PRO A 162 -0.93 -6.50 -17.36
CA PRO A 162 -1.45 -7.40 -16.34
C PRO A 162 -2.97 -7.36 -16.20
N MET A 163 -3.54 -8.41 -15.60
CA MET A 163 -4.98 -8.55 -15.36
C MET A 163 -5.30 -9.01 -13.94
N TRP A 164 -6.51 -8.72 -13.47
CA TRP A 164 -7.00 -9.03 -12.12
C TRP A 164 -8.37 -9.71 -12.12
N ASN A 165 -8.76 -10.29 -10.99
CA ASN A 165 -9.99 -11.05 -10.80
C ASN A 165 -11.02 -10.27 -9.96
N PRO A 166 -11.91 -9.48 -10.59
CA PRO A 166 -13.06 -8.87 -9.93
C PRO A 166 -14.02 -9.84 -9.25
N ASP A 167 -14.16 -11.08 -9.75
CA ASP A 167 -15.08 -12.06 -9.16
C ASP A 167 -14.60 -12.54 -7.79
N ALA A 168 -13.29 -12.46 -7.52
CA ALA A 168 -12.68 -12.76 -6.23
C ALA A 168 -12.64 -11.56 -5.26
N LYS A 169 -13.38 -10.48 -5.52
CA LYS A 169 -13.38 -9.31 -4.62
C LYS A 169 -13.76 -9.68 -3.18
N GLY A 170 -12.99 -9.18 -2.23
CA GLY A 170 -13.22 -9.42 -0.80
C GLY A 170 -12.86 -10.83 -0.30
N THR A 171 -12.27 -11.69 -1.14
CA THR A 171 -11.73 -12.99 -0.73
C THR A 171 -10.21 -12.94 -0.60
N GLU A 172 -9.64 -13.90 0.13
CA GLU A 172 -8.19 -14.10 0.26
C GLU A 172 -7.64 -14.85 -0.96
N THR A 173 -7.88 -14.32 -2.16
CA THR A 173 -7.46 -14.94 -3.42
C THR A 173 -6.42 -14.06 -4.09
N ARG A 174 -5.35 -14.70 -4.58
CA ARG A 174 -4.33 -14.03 -5.40
C ARG A 174 -4.99 -13.38 -6.63
N GLY A 175 -4.53 -12.19 -7.01
CA GLY A 175 -5.06 -11.48 -8.18
C GLY A 175 -6.41 -10.82 -7.95
N ARG A 176 -6.99 -10.88 -6.75
CA ARG A 176 -8.30 -10.29 -6.47
C ARG A 176 -8.28 -8.76 -6.60
N ALA A 177 -9.38 -8.19 -7.06
CA ALA A 177 -9.57 -6.73 -7.12
C ALA A 177 -10.33 -6.18 -5.89
N TRP A 178 -10.31 -4.86 -5.71
CA TRP A 178 -11.27 -4.14 -4.87
C TRP A 178 -12.57 -3.87 -5.63
N SER A 179 -13.61 -3.40 -4.92
CA SER A 179 -14.90 -3.07 -5.54
C SER A 179 -14.82 -1.97 -6.60
N SER A 180 -13.81 -1.10 -6.53
CA SER A 180 -13.61 0.04 -7.43
C SER A 180 -12.42 -0.10 -8.39
N GLY A 181 -11.69 -1.23 -8.36
CA GLY A 181 -10.50 -1.44 -9.19
C GLY A 181 -9.33 -2.03 -8.41
N ILE A 182 -8.12 -1.65 -8.77
CA ILE A 182 -6.87 -2.11 -8.12
C ILE A 182 -6.04 -0.94 -7.62
N ILE A 183 -5.22 -1.16 -6.61
CA ILE A 183 -4.26 -0.15 -6.15
C ILE A 183 -3.04 -0.18 -7.07
N ILE A 184 -2.74 0.97 -7.68
CA ILE A 184 -1.52 1.19 -8.47
C ILE A 184 -0.82 2.43 -7.92
N GLY A 185 0.48 2.28 -7.71
CA GLY A 185 1.41 3.37 -7.51
C GLY A 185 2.27 3.59 -8.75
N MET A 186 2.34 4.84 -9.17
CA MET A 186 3.00 5.29 -10.40
C MET A 186 4.43 5.73 -10.11
N ASN A 187 5.25 5.86 -11.15
CA ASN A 187 6.64 6.27 -10.99
C ASN A 187 6.74 7.65 -10.32
N ASP A 188 5.82 8.59 -10.57
CA ASP A 188 5.79 9.91 -9.90
C ASP A 188 5.39 9.89 -8.41
N SER A 189 5.30 8.72 -7.79
CA SER A 189 4.89 8.50 -6.38
C SER A 189 3.41 8.77 -6.10
N SER A 190 2.60 9.06 -7.11
CA SER A 190 1.15 9.03 -6.95
C SER A 190 0.66 7.60 -6.75
N VAL A 191 -0.31 7.41 -5.86
CA VAL A 191 -0.91 6.10 -5.58
C VAL A 191 -2.42 6.27 -5.52
N GLY A 192 -3.14 5.43 -6.25
CA GLY A 192 -4.60 5.49 -6.32
C GLY A 192 -5.23 4.20 -6.81
N ILE A 193 -6.56 4.17 -6.79
CA ILE A 193 -7.33 3.05 -7.32
C ILE A 193 -7.58 3.29 -8.78
N GLN A 194 -7.24 2.32 -9.60
CA GLN A 194 -7.41 2.37 -11.03
C GLN A 194 -8.49 1.36 -11.47
N PRO A 195 -9.50 1.78 -12.24
CA PRO A 195 -10.61 0.92 -12.62
C PRO A 195 -10.18 -0.16 -13.60
N LEU A 196 -10.81 -1.33 -13.47
CA LEU A 196 -10.73 -2.40 -14.45
C LEU A 196 -11.79 -2.19 -15.55
N ASP A 197 -11.58 -2.81 -16.70
CA ASP A 197 -12.46 -2.66 -17.87
C ASP A 197 -13.88 -3.22 -17.60
N SER A 198 -13.96 -4.25 -16.76
CA SER A 198 -15.20 -4.86 -16.29
C SER A 198 -15.21 -5.00 -14.76
N LYS A 199 -16.41 -5.00 -14.17
CA LYS A 199 -16.65 -5.24 -12.73
C LYS A 199 -16.81 -6.73 -12.39
N SER A 200 -16.73 -7.62 -13.38
CA SER A 200 -16.86 -9.08 -13.27
C SER A 200 -15.94 -9.78 -14.26
N GLY A 201 -15.51 -10.98 -13.92
CA GLY A 201 -14.57 -11.81 -14.67
C GLY A 201 -13.43 -12.32 -13.79
N THR A 202 -12.82 -13.43 -14.20
CA THR A 202 -11.71 -14.05 -13.48
C THR A 202 -10.34 -13.52 -13.89
N ALA A 203 -10.25 -12.81 -15.02
CA ALA A 203 -9.09 -12.08 -15.50
C ALA A 203 -9.58 -10.91 -16.37
N VAL A 204 -9.43 -9.69 -15.86
CA VAL A 204 -9.93 -8.46 -16.47
C VAL A 204 -8.78 -7.46 -16.56
N PRO A 205 -8.54 -6.85 -17.74
CA PRO A 205 -7.51 -5.85 -17.91
C PRO A 205 -7.90 -4.52 -17.25
N MET A 206 -6.93 -3.61 -17.20
CA MET A 206 -7.18 -2.21 -16.88
C MET A 206 -8.17 -1.59 -17.86
N LYS A 207 -8.97 -0.65 -17.35
CA LYS A 207 -9.90 0.13 -18.18
C LYS A 207 -9.15 0.88 -19.28
N ASP A 208 -9.74 0.87 -20.48
CA ASP A 208 -9.25 1.65 -21.61
C ASP A 208 -9.27 3.16 -21.34
N MET A 209 -8.25 3.87 -21.82
CA MET A 209 -8.08 5.31 -21.66
C MET A 209 -8.67 6.16 -22.80
N GLY A 210 -9.29 5.53 -23.80
CA GLY A 210 -9.99 6.16 -24.93
C GLY A 210 -9.39 5.87 -26.31
N GLU A 211 -8.23 5.20 -26.39
CA GLU A 211 -7.47 4.99 -27.62
C GLU A 211 -7.08 3.51 -27.87
N GLY A 212 -7.74 2.56 -27.19
CA GLY A 212 -7.35 1.14 -27.28
C GLY A 212 -6.14 0.79 -26.41
N THR A 213 -5.71 1.72 -25.55
CA THR A 213 -4.58 1.56 -24.63
C THR A 213 -5.04 1.77 -23.19
N ASN A 214 -4.28 1.21 -22.26
CA ASN A 214 -4.48 1.37 -20.83
C ASN A 214 -3.21 1.89 -20.15
N LEU A 215 -3.24 2.02 -18.81
CA LEU A 215 -2.13 2.58 -18.04
C LEU A 215 -0.78 1.91 -18.30
N PHE A 216 -0.76 0.63 -18.67
CA PHE A 216 0.45 -0.13 -18.99
C PHE A 216 0.80 0.00 -20.48
N THR A 217 -0.15 -0.23 -21.38
CA THR A 217 0.13 -0.29 -22.82
C THR A 217 0.33 1.08 -23.49
N GLN A 218 -0.09 2.18 -22.87
CA GLN A 218 0.15 3.54 -23.40
C GLN A 218 1.65 3.89 -23.54
N HIS A 219 2.52 3.18 -22.81
CA HIS A 219 3.97 3.40 -22.85
C HIS A 219 4.69 2.50 -23.86
N GLY A 220 3.93 1.78 -24.69
CA GLY A 220 4.44 0.86 -25.71
C GLY A 220 4.36 -0.61 -25.30
N GLU A 221 4.60 -1.47 -26.28
CA GLU A 221 4.79 -2.91 -26.05
C GLU A 221 6.21 -3.19 -25.55
N VAL A 222 6.34 -4.24 -24.73
CA VAL A 222 7.63 -4.80 -24.34
C VAL A 222 8.43 -5.12 -25.61
N GLY A 223 9.61 -4.51 -25.79
CA GLY A 223 10.54 -4.87 -26.86
C GLY A 223 10.96 -3.77 -27.85
N THR A 224 10.75 -2.48 -27.56
CA THR A 224 11.33 -1.41 -28.39
C THR A 224 12.40 -0.59 -27.64
N ALA A 225 13.65 -0.78 -28.08
CA ALA A 225 14.87 0.04 -27.98
C ALA A 225 15.43 0.55 -26.62
N SER A 226 14.76 0.46 -25.46
CA SER A 226 15.31 1.03 -24.20
C SER A 226 15.31 0.12 -22.96
N GLY A 227 15.29 -1.21 -23.12
CA GLY A 227 15.32 -2.16 -22.01
C GLY A 227 13.91 -2.63 -21.64
N GLU A 228 13.73 -3.96 -21.63
CA GLU A 228 12.44 -4.64 -21.55
C GLU A 228 11.74 -4.43 -20.20
N TRP A 229 10.81 -3.48 -20.13
CA TRP A 229 9.91 -3.41 -18.98
C TRP A 229 9.09 -4.70 -18.91
N ARG A 230 9.04 -5.28 -17.72
CA ARG A 230 8.28 -6.51 -17.49
C ARG A 230 7.69 -6.51 -16.10
N VAL A 231 6.63 -7.27 -15.92
CA VAL A 231 6.06 -7.52 -14.60
C VAL A 231 6.98 -8.48 -13.83
N LEU A 232 7.48 -8.02 -12.69
CA LEU A 232 7.98 -8.90 -11.65
C LEU A 232 6.84 -9.25 -10.70
N ASP A 233 6.47 -10.52 -10.74
CA ASP A 233 5.39 -11.09 -9.97
C ASP A 233 5.83 -11.43 -8.54
N VAL A 234 4.85 -11.73 -7.68
CA VAL A 234 5.08 -12.17 -6.31
C VAL A 234 5.45 -13.65 -6.25
N GLU A 235 6.29 -14.03 -5.29
CA GLU A 235 6.58 -15.44 -5.02
C GLU A 235 5.43 -16.09 -4.24
N VAL A 236 4.93 -17.21 -4.74
CA VAL A 236 3.87 -18.01 -4.12
C VAL A 236 4.47 -19.23 -3.43
N LYS A 237 3.90 -19.63 -2.28
CA LYS A 237 4.24 -20.90 -1.65
C LYS A 237 3.85 -22.05 -2.61
N PRO A 238 4.72 -23.06 -2.78
CA PRO A 238 4.42 -24.22 -3.62
C PRO A 238 3.24 -25.04 -3.11
#